data_AF-G9QUW0-F1
#
_entry.id   AF-G9QUW0-F1
#
_cell.length_a   1.000
_cell.length_b   1.000
_cell.length_c   1.000
_cell.angle_alpha   90.00
_cell.angle_beta   90.00
_cell.angle_gamma   90.00
#
_symmetry.space_group_name_H-M   'P 1'
#
loop_
_entity.id
_entity.type
_entity.pdbx_description
1 polymer ?
#
loop_
_entity_poly.entity_id
_entity_poly.type
_entity_poly.pdbx_seq_one_letter_code
_entity_poly.pdbx_strand_id
1 'polypeptide(L)'
;MSEDNKLKLLTEELKMLQDTIKRMADNSFKMKGWTIALIAVAIIFRANVSSIFVSIIPLLAFSYLDAYYLLFERRFRDLYNKKVDKFQNGDFKEIFKFSINGKITLYDILNVYKSQSVWTFYGGIFILILIFEFFK
;
A
#
# COMPACT_ATOMS: atom_id res chain seq x y z
N MET A 1 -12.71 32.39 15.94
CA MET A 1 -11.39 31.73 15.83
C MET A 1 -10.52 32.56 14.92
N SER A 2 -9.34 33.01 15.37
CA SER A 2 -8.39 33.79 14.55
C SER A 2 -7.89 32.97 13.34
N GLU A 3 -7.50 33.63 12.26
CA GLU A 3 -6.94 32.97 11.08
C GLU A 3 -5.68 32.16 11.41
N ASP A 4 -4.81 32.69 12.28
CA ASP A 4 -3.63 31.98 12.79
C ASP A 4 -3.96 30.65 13.45
N ASN A 5 -5.07 30.59 14.22
CA ASN A 5 -5.49 29.34 14.85
C ASN A 5 -6.00 28.33 13.80
N LYS A 6 -6.70 28.79 12.75
CA LYS A 6 -7.14 27.90 11.67
C LYS A 6 -5.96 27.32 10.90
N LEU A 7 -4.94 28.13 10.62
CA LEU A 7 -3.73 27.70 9.91
C LEU A 7 -2.93 26.67 10.72
N LYS A 8 -2.80 26.90 12.03
CA LYS A 8 -2.15 25.94 12.95
C LYS A 8 -2.87 24.58 12.95
N LEU A 9 -4.20 24.59 13.12
CA LEU A 9 -5.00 23.36 13.12
C LEU A 9 -4.89 22.61 11.79
N LEU A 10 -4.96 23.32 10.65
CA LEU A 10 -4.78 22.70 9.34
C LEU A 10 -3.40 22.05 9.19
N THR A 11 -2.35 22.75 9.62
CA THR A 11 -0.98 22.25 9.53
C THR A 11 -0.80 20.97 10.35
N GLU A 12 -1.40 20.90 11.54
CA GLU A 12 -1.40 19.70 12.38
C GLU A 12 -2.14 18.53 11.72
N GLU A 13 -3.33 18.77 11.14
CA GLU A 13 -4.07 17.73 10.42
C GLU A 13 -3.30 17.20 9.20
N LEU A 14 -2.67 18.09 8.42
CA LEU A 14 -1.85 17.69 7.28
C LEU A 14 -0.63 16.87 7.70
N LYS A 15 0.00 17.21 8.84
CA LYS A 15 1.08 16.40 9.42
C LYS A 15 0.59 15.01 9.83
N MET A 16 -0.56 14.91 10.51
CA MET A 16 -1.15 13.63 10.90
C MET A 16 -1.49 12.75 9.68
N LEU A 17 -1.99 13.36 8.60
CA LEU A 17 -2.23 12.67 7.33
C LEU A 17 -0.93 12.19 6.69
N GLN A 18 0.09 13.05 6.64
CA GLN A 18 1.39 12.70 6.07
C GLN A 18 2.06 11.55 6.83
N ASP A 19 1.97 11.55 8.16
CA ASP A 19 2.48 10.44 8.99
C ASP A 19 1.73 9.14 8.69
N THR A 20 0.42 9.22 8.45
CA THR A 20 -0.37 8.05 8.06
C THR A 20 0.03 7.52 6.68
N ILE A 21 0.22 8.42 5.70
CA ILE A 21 0.71 8.08 4.35
C ILE A 21 2.07 7.38 4.45
N LYS A 22 2.99 7.93 5.25
CA LYS A 22 4.32 7.33 5.47
C LYS A 22 4.22 5.93 6.06
N ARG A 23 3.37 5.72 7.08
CA ARG A 23 3.13 4.39 7.65
C ARG A 23 2.59 3.38 6.63
N MET A 24 1.68 3.81 5.73
CA MET A 24 1.16 2.93 4.68
C MET A 24 2.25 2.56 3.67
N ALA A 25 3.06 3.52 3.23
CA ALA A 25 4.19 3.29 2.33
C ALA A 25 5.24 2.36 2.98
N ASP A 26 5.55 2.57 4.26
CA ASP A 26 6.48 1.73 5.02
C ASP A 26 5.96 0.29 5.15
N ASN A 27 4.66 0.11 5.40
CA ASN A 27 4.05 -1.22 5.48
C ASN A 27 4.03 -1.93 4.12
N SER A 28 3.74 -1.22 3.04
CA SER A 28 3.87 -1.70 1.65
C SER A 28 5.29 -2.21 1.37
N PHE A 29 6.30 -1.40 1.70
CA PHE A 29 7.71 -1.78 1.54
C PHE A 29 8.08 -3.01 2.38
N LYS A 30 7.60 -3.10 3.64
CA LYS A 30 7.82 -4.27 4.50
C LYS A 30 7.22 -5.55 3.89
N MET A 31 6.04 -5.48 3.28
CA MET A 31 5.43 -6.66 2.64
C MET A 31 6.32 -7.21 1.52
N LYS A 32 6.95 -6.32 0.74
CA LYS A 32 7.94 -6.70 -0.27
C LYS A 32 9.17 -7.38 0.33
N GLY A 33 9.74 -6.80 1.39
CA GLY A 33 10.88 -7.39 2.11
C GLY A 33 10.57 -8.78 2.67
N TRP A 34 9.43 -8.94 3.35
CA TRP A 34 8.99 -10.24 3.88
C TRP A 34 8.70 -11.27 2.80
N THR A 35 8.24 -10.84 1.62
CA THR A 35 8.03 -11.72 0.46
C THR A 35 9.35 -12.34 0.02
N ILE A 36 10.41 -11.53 -0.14
CA ILE A 36 11.75 -12.03 -0.52
C ILE A 36 12.27 -13.01 0.52
N ALA A 37 12.15 -12.66 1.82
CA ALA A 37 12.63 -13.52 2.90
C ALA A 37 11.94 -14.89 2.91
N LEU A 38 10.60 -14.94 2.83
CA LEU A 38 9.87 -16.21 2.84
C LEU A 38 10.13 -17.04 1.58
N ILE A 39 10.32 -16.42 0.43
CA ILE A 39 10.62 -17.15 -0.81
C ILE A 39 12.04 -17.70 -0.80
N ALA A 40 13.01 -16.94 -0.28
CA ALA A 40 14.36 -17.45 -0.07
C ALA A 40 14.36 -18.68 0.85
N VAL A 41 13.62 -18.62 1.97
CA VAL A 41 13.44 -19.77 2.87
C VAL A 41 12.76 -20.93 2.14
N ALA A 42 11.67 -20.70 1.40
CA ALA A 42 10.97 -21.76 0.69
C ALA A 42 11.85 -22.45 -0.37
N ILE A 43 12.71 -21.71 -1.05
CA ILE A 43 13.69 -22.25 -2.01
C ILE A 43 14.72 -23.14 -1.31
N ILE A 44 15.27 -22.70 -0.16
CA ILE A 44 16.26 -23.47 0.62
C ILE A 44 15.66 -24.78 1.15
N PHE A 45 14.42 -24.73 1.64
CA PHE A 45 13.75 -25.89 2.25
C PHE A 45 13.11 -26.85 1.23
N ARG A 46 13.22 -26.57 -0.07
CA ARG A 46 12.57 -27.33 -1.15
C ARG A 46 12.94 -28.81 -1.21
N ALA A 47 14.14 -29.20 -0.76
CA ALA A 47 14.58 -30.60 -0.75
C ALA A 47 13.66 -31.53 0.07
N ASN A 48 12.95 -30.98 1.05
CA ASN A 48 12.08 -31.74 1.96
C ASN A 48 10.58 -31.58 1.64
N VAL A 49 10.22 -30.63 0.78
CA VAL A 49 8.81 -30.33 0.46
C VAL A 49 8.69 -30.12 -1.05
N SER A 50 8.16 -31.12 -1.74
CA SER A 50 8.03 -31.15 -3.21
C SER A 50 6.98 -30.20 -3.79
N SER A 51 6.38 -29.34 -2.95
CA SER A 51 5.16 -28.62 -3.25
C SER A 51 5.39 -27.12 -3.43
N ILE A 52 5.22 -26.65 -4.68
CA ILE A 52 5.24 -25.23 -5.06
C ILE A 52 4.25 -24.37 -4.24
N PHE A 53 3.19 -24.99 -3.71
CA PHE A 53 2.16 -24.33 -2.92
C PHE A 53 2.71 -23.60 -1.68
N VAL A 54 3.84 -24.06 -1.12
CA VAL A 54 4.48 -23.41 0.04
C VAL A 54 4.99 -22.00 -0.30
N SER A 55 5.42 -21.76 -1.54
CA SER A 55 5.91 -20.45 -1.98
C SER A 55 4.78 -19.54 -2.47
N ILE A 56 3.71 -20.13 -3.04
CA ILE A 56 2.58 -19.37 -3.60
C ILE A 56 1.72 -18.73 -2.51
N ILE A 57 1.50 -19.42 -1.38
CA ILE A 57 0.69 -18.90 -0.27
C ILE A 57 1.21 -17.55 0.26
N PRO A 58 2.49 -17.42 0.69
CA PRO A 58 3.01 -16.15 1.17
C PRO A 58 3.09 -15.09 0.06
N LEU A 59 3.36 -15.49 -1.19
CA LEU A 59 3.35 -14.59 -2.34
C LEU A 59 1.98 -13.91 -2.50
N LEU A 60 0.90 -14.69 -2.53
CA LEU A 60 -0.45 -14.17 -2.69
C LEU A 60 -0.86 -13.32 -1.50
N ALA A 61 -0.64 -13.82 -0.27
CA ALA A 61 -1.01 -13.11 0.95
C ALA A 61 -0.32 -11.74 1.06
N PHE A 62 1.00 -11.69 0.83
CA PHE A 62 1.74 -10.44 0.93
C PHE A 62 1.49 -9.50 -0.25
N SER A 63 1.23 -10.03 -1.46
CA SER A 63 0.80 -9.19 -2.58
C SER A 63 -0.52 -8.48 -2.30
N TYR A 64 -1.46 -9.18 -1.66
CA TYR A 64 -2.75 -8.62 -1.28
C TYR A 64 -2.59 -7.53 -0.21
N LEU A 65 -1.77 -7.79 0.82
CA LEU A 65 -1.50 -6.79 1.85
C LEU A 65 -0.77 -5.57 1.28
N ASP A 66 0.19 -5.76 0.38
CA ASP A 66 0.86 -4.65 -0.30
C ASP A 66 -0.13 -3.80 -1.11
N ALA A 67 -0.98 -4.44 -1.92
CA ALA A 67 -2.02 -3.76 -2.68
C ALA A 67 -3.02 -3.01 -1.76
N TYR A 68 -3.36 -3.60 -0.61
CA TYR A 68 -4.21 -2.98 0.39
C TYR A 68 -3.57 -1.71 0.98
N TYR A 69 -2.31 -1.79 1.45
CA TYR A 69 -1.62 -0.61 2.00
C TYR A 69 -1.44 0.50 0.97
N LEU A 70 -1.10 0.16 -0.27
CA LEU A 70 -0.95 1.12 -1.36
C LEU A 70 -2.30 1.76 -1.74
N LEU A 71 -3.42 1.04 -1.66
CA LEU A 71 -4.76 1.61 -1.85
C LEU A 71 -5.05 2.67 -0.77
N PHE A 72 -4.75 2.37 0.49
CA PHE A 72 -4.92 3.33 1.58
C PHE A 72 -4.02 4.55 1.41
N GLU A 73 -2.75 4.36 1.07
CA GLU A 73 -1.83 5.47 0.77
C GLU A 73 -2.45 6.43 -0.25
N ARG A 74 -2.97 5.91 -1.38
CA ARG A 74 -3.62 6.72 -2.43
C ARG A 74 -4.82 7.48 -1.88
N ARG A 75 -5.71 6.83 -1.12
CA ARG A 75 -6.89 7.46 -0.53
C ARG A 75 -6.52 8.56 0.47
N PHE A 76 -5.47 8.35 1.27
CA PHE A 76 -4.97 9.38 2.19
C PHE A 76 -4.31 10.55 1.45
N ARG A 77 -3.58 10.30 0.35
CA ARG A 77 -3.02 11.35 -0.52
C ARG A 77 -4.12 12.16 -1.19
N ASP A 78 -5.19 11.52 -1.65
CA ASP A 78 -6.34 12.23 -2.21
C ASP A 78 -7.03 13.11 -1.16
N LEU A 79 -7.16 12.62 0.08
CA LEU A 79 -7.70 13.40 1.19
C LEU A 79 -6.80 14.60 1.54
N TYR A 80 -5.48 14.38 1.57
CA TYR A 80 -4.49 15.45 1.77
C TYR A 80 -4.63 16.54 0.71
N ASN A 81 -4.61 16.18 -0.57
CA ASN A 81 -4.74 17.12 -1.67
C ASN A 81 -6.07 17.90 -1.61
N LYS A 82 -7.19 17.20 -1.35
CA LYS A 82 -8.50 17.85 -1.17
C LYS A 82 -8.51 18.88 -0.04
N LYS A 83 -7.80 18.63 1.06
CA LYS A 83 -7.70 19.60 2.16
C LYS A 83 -6.88 20.83 1.77
N VAL A 84 -5.77 20.64 1.04
CA VAL A 84 -4.94 21.73 0.51
C VAL A 84 -5.74 22.59 -0.47
N ASP A 85 -6.46 21.97 -1.41
CA ASP A 85 -7.27 22.68 -2.41
C ASP A 85 -8.39 23.50 -1.74
N LYS A 86 -9.08 22.93 -0.73
CA LYS A 86 -10.13 23.65 0.01
C LYS A 86 -9.59 24.84 0.81
N PHE A 87 -8.39 24.70 1.37
CA PHE A 87 -7.72 25.81 2.05
C PHE A 87 -7.41 26.96 1.09
N GLN A 88 -6.87 26.66 -0.10
CA GLN A 88 -6.60 27.67 -1.12
C GLN A 88 -7.86 28.38 -1.61
N ASN A 89 -8.99 27.68 -1.65
CA ASN A 89 -10.30 28.23 -2.04
C ASN A 89 -11.05 28.95 -0.90
N GLY A 90 -10.48 29.03 0.31
CA GLY A 90 -11.09 29.71 1.45
C GLY A 90 -12.28 28.99 2.10
N ASP A 91 -12.52 27.71 1.78
CA ASP A 91 -13.65 26.92 2.33
C ASP A 91 -13.29 26.25 3.66
N PHE A 92 -13.24 27.05 4.72
CA PHE A 92 -12.81 26.59 6.05
C PHE A 92 -13.80 25.68 6.79
N LYS A 93 -15.07 25.62 6.38
CA LYS A 93 -16.08 24.78 7.06
C LYS A 93 -15.87 23.30 6.75
N GLU A 94 -15.31 22.99 5.58
CA GLU A 94 -15.21 21.61 5.11
C GLU A 94 -13.82 21.00 5.27
N ILE A 95 -12.80 21.81 5.57
CA ILE A 95 -11.40 21.37 5.75
C ILE A 95 -11.24 20.38 6.91
N PHE A 96 -11.96 20.61 8.01
CA PHE A 96 -11.87 19.80 9.23
C PHE A 96 -12.71 18.51 9.18
N LYS A 97 -13.36 18.20 8.05
CA LYS A 97 -14.04 16.92 7.87
C LYS A 97 -13.00 15.84 7.56
N PHE A 98 -12.81 14.91 8.48
CA PHE A 98 -12.03 13.70 8.23
C PHE A 98 -12.98 12.59 7.75
N SER A 99 -12.99 12.32 6.44
CA SER A 99 -13.73 11.18 5.90
C SER A 99 -13.01 10.60 4.70
N ILE A 100 -12.64 9.32 4.83
CA ILE A 100 -12.28 8.48 3.69
C ILE A 100 -13.59 7.87 3.19
N ASN A 101 -14.34 8.65 2.43
CA ASN A 101 -15.59 8.17 1.84
C ASN A 101 -15.29 7.17 0.71
N GLY A 102 -16.05 6.07 0.71
CA GLY A 102 -16.01 5.03 -0.32
C GLY A 102 -15.71 3.67 0.26
N LYS A 103 -16.67 2.73 0.12
CA LYS A 103 -16.41 1.31 0.40
C LYS A 103 -15.20 0.86 -0.42
N ILE A 104 -14.32 0.05 0.17
CA ILE A 104 -13.27 -0.61 -0.61
C ILE A 104 -13.95 -1.67 -1.46
N THR A 105 -13.84 -1.51 -2.77
CA THR A 105 -14.36 -2.50 -3.72
C THR A 105 -13.23 -3.41 -4.18
N LEU A 106 -13.58 -4.60 -4.68
CA LEU A 106 -12.59 -5.48 -5.32
C LEU A 106 -11.94 -4.79 -6.52
N TYR A 107 -12.67 -3.95 -7.25
CA TYR A 107 -12.14 -3.16 -8.35
C TYR A 107 -11.01 -2.24 -7.91
N ASP A 108 -11.15 -1.56 -6.76
CA ASP A 108 -10.11 -0.68 -6.22
C ASP A 108 -8.80 -1.43 -5.98
N ILE A 109 -8.90 -2.61 -5.37
CA ILE A 109 -7.76 -3.47 -5.07
C ILE A 109 -7.12 -3.98 -6.37
N LEU A 110 -7.93 -4.48 -7.32
CA LEU A 110 -7.44 -4.95 -8.62
C LEU A 110 -6.78 -3.83 -9.43
N ASN A 111 -7.26 -2.59 -9.31
CA ASN A 111 -6.62 -1.43 -9.94
C ASN A 111 -5.24 -1.13 -9.33
N VAL A 112 -5.02 -1.46 -8.05
CA VAL A 112 -3.70 -1.32 -7.42
C VAL A 112 -2.71 -2.36 -7.95
N TYR A 113 -3.16 -3.57 -8.30
CA TYR A 113 -2.28 -4.58 -8.91
C TYR A 113 -1.71 -4.15 -10.26
N LYS A 114 -2.33 -3.20 -10.97
CA LYS A 114 -1.78 -2.58 -12.18
C LYS A 114 -0.68 -1.55 -11.90
N SER A 115 -0.46 -1.19 -10.64
CA SER A 115 0.63 -0.29 -10.23
C SER A 115 1.97 -0.87 -10.61
N GLN A 116 2.86 -0.04 -11.17
CA GLN A 116 4.23 -0.44 -11.50
C GLN A 116 4.95 -1.09 -10.31
N SER A 117 4.77 -0.57 -9.09
CA SER A 117 5.40 -1.13 -7.88
C SER A 117 4.93 -2.55 -7.53
N VAL A 118 3.64 -2.87 -7.73
CA VAL A 118 3.06 -4.17 -7.34
C VAL A 118 3.30 -5.18 -8.46
N TRP A 119 2.93 -4.83 -9.69
CA TRP A 119 3.05 -5.72 -10.85
C TRP A 119 4.48 -6.17 -11.10
N THR A 120 5.44 -5.24 -11.15
CA THR A 120 6.84 -5.60 -11.47
C THR A 120 7.46 -6.47 -10.38
N PHE A 121 7.18 -6.16 -9.11
CA PHE A 121 7.74 -6.87 -7.97
C PHE A 121 7.18 -8.30 -7.86
N TYR A 122 5.87 -8.43 -7.73
CA TYR A 122 5.25 -9.75 -7.53
C TYR A 122 5.22 -10.58 -8.82
N GLY A 123 5.11 -9.93 -9.98
CA GLY A 123 5.24 -10.60 -11.28
C GLY A 123 6.64 -11.16 -11.51
N GLY A 124 7.69 -10.39 -11.19
CA GLY A 124 9.08 -10.86 -11.28
C GLY A 124 9.36 -12.05 -10.35
N ILE A 125 8.86 -11.99 -9.12
CA ILE A 125 8.97 -13.09 -8.16
C ILE A 125 8.20 -14.33 -8.63
N PHE A 126 7.00 -14.15 -9.18
CA PHE A 126 6.21 -15.26 -9.72
C PHE A 126 6.94 -15.95 -10.88
N ILE A 127 7.51 -15.18 -11.81
CA ILE A 127 8.35 -15.70 -12.89
C ILE A 127 9.56 -16.47 -12.34
N LEU A 128 10.22 -15.95 -11.30
CA LEU A 128 11.34 -16.62 -10.65
C LEU A 128 10.94 -17.98 -10.07
N ILE A 129 9.78 -18.06 -9.40
CA ILE A 129 9.23 -19.32 -8.89
C ILE A 129 8.97 -20.31 -10.03
N LEU A 130 8.40 -19.85 -11.15
CA LEU A 130 8.15 -20.70 -12.32
C LEU A 130 9.45 -21.23 -12.93
N ILE A 131 10.42 -20.35 -13.18
CA ILE A 131 11.75 -20.74 -13.68
C ILE A 131 12.34 -21.81 -12.76
N PHE A 132 12.32 -21.59 -11.45
CA PHE A 132 12.87 -22.54 -10.49
C PHE A 132 12.14 -23.90 -10.46
N GLU A 133 10.84 -23.94 -10.80
CA GLU A 133 10.12 -25.20 -10.95
C GLU A 133 10.38 -25.89 -12.30
N PHE A 134 10.56 -25.15 -13.39
CA PHE A 134 10.85 -25.70 -14.71
C PHE A 134 12.28 -26.26 -14.85
N PHE A 135 13.26 -25.68 -14.15
CA PHE A 135 14.65 -26.17 -14.10
C PHE A 135 14.88 -27.25 -13.03
N LYS A 136 13.80 -27.81 -12.50
CA LYS A 136 13.82 -29.00 -11.64
C LYS A 136 14.13 -30.25 -12.44
#